data_AF-W9GNI6-F1
#
_entry.id   AF-W9GNI6-F1
#
_cell.length_a   1.000
_cell.length_b   1.000
_cell.length_c   1.000
_cell.angle_alpha   90.00
_cell.angle_beta   90.00
_cell.angle_gamma   90.00
#
_symmetry.space_group_name_H-M   'P 1'
#
loop_
_entity.id
_entity.type
_entity.pdbx_description
1 polymer ?
#
loop_
_entity_poly.entity_id
_entity_poly.type
_entity_poly.pdbx_seq_one_letter_code
_entity_poly.pdbx_strand_id
1 'polypeptide(L)'
;MTPQQPPAGRSHGTLRLTTATVAGVAVCLAAAGVELGRALGGNPLSWVYTFEWPLIAGYVVYIWHKLRSEARQGAQATAAAPTPDGSATVPAIEADPQLAAWQDYISRLHAADPPGGPPPARQPRSSGQP
;
A
#
# COMPACT_ATOMS: atom_id res chain seq x y z
N MET A 1 -10.84 38.80 -13.72
CA MET A 1 -11.99 37.87 -13.76
C MET A 1 -11.47 36.56 -14.34
N THR A 2 -10.85 35.71 -13.51
CA THR A 2 -10.21 34.47 -13.97
C THR A 2 -11.17 33.31 -13.70
N PRO A 3 -11.52 32.48 -14.70
CA PRO A 3 -12.49 31.41 -14.52
C PRO A 3 -11.92 30.32 -13.58
N GLN A 4 -12.64 30.05 -12.49
CA GLN A 4 -12.41 28.93 -11.59
C GLN A 4 -12.73 27.62 -12.33
N GLN A 5 -11.71 26.80 -12.63
CA GLN A 5 -11.91 25.43 -13.11
C GLN A 5 -12.30 24.52 -11.93
N PRO A 6 -13.31 23.63 -12.08
CA PRO A 6 -13.72 22.71 -11.04
C PRO A 6 -12.70 21.56 -10.88
N PRO A 7 -12.43 21.09 -9.64
CA PRO A 7 -11.51 19.97 -9.41
C PRO A 7 -12.16 18.63 -9.80
N ALA A 8 -12.00 18.21 -11.05
CA ALA A 8 -12.24 16.83 -11.49
C ALA A 8 -11.01 15.97 -11.17
N GLY A 9 -10.96 15.33 -10.01
CA GLY A 9 -9.73 14.65 -9.60
C GLY A 9 -9.81 13.64 -8.45
N ARG A 10 -10.85 12.81 -8.37
CA ARG A 10 -10.90 11.72 -7.34
C ARG A 10 -11.26 10.32 -7.86
N SER A 11 -11.53 10.13 -9.15
CA SER A 11 -12.01 8.86 -9.70
C SER A 11 -10.89 7.84 -10.01
N HIS A 12 -9.67 8.29 -10.28
CA HIS A 12 -8.56 7.42 -10.72
C HIS A 12 -8.09 6.43 -9.66
N GLY A 13 -8.19 6.79 -8.37
CA GLY A 13 -7.79 5.91 -7.27
C GLY A 13 -8.68 4.67 -7.19
N THR A 14 -10.00 4.85 -7.18
CA THR A 14 -10.95 3.73 -7.08
C THR A 14 -10.89 2.83 -8.32
N LEU A 15 -10.75 3.42 -9.51
CA LEU A 15 -10.73 2.66 -10.77
C LEU A 15 -9.53 1.70 -10.85
N ARG A 16 -8.34 2.16 -10.47
CA ARG A 16 -7.09 1.36 -10.44
C ARG A 16 -7.17 0.18 -9.47
N LEU A 17 -7.86 0.41 -8.37
CA LEU A 17 -7.94 -0.49 -7.23
C LEU A 17 -9.01 -1.59 -7.58
N THR A 18 -10.11 -1.23 -8.26
CA THR A 18 -11.07 -2.21 -8.81
C THR A 18 -10.48 -3.03 -9.94
N THR A 19 -9.72 -2.41 -10.86
CA THR A 19 -9.10 -3.15 -11.97
C THR A 19 -8.07 -4.16 -11.47
N ALA A 20 -7.27 -3.83 -10.45
CA ALA A 20 -6.35 -4.77 -9.82
C ALA A 20 -7.08 -5.96 -9.19
N THR A 21 -8.23 -5.72 -8.54
CA THR A 21 -9.02 -6.79 -7.92
C THR A 21 -9.62 -7.72 -9.00
N VAL A 22 -10.22 -7.16 -10.04
CA VAL A 22 -10.78 -7.94 -11.17
C VAL A 22 -9.69 -8.75 -11.87
N ALA A 23 -8.52 -8.16 -12.10
CA ALA A 23 -7.39 -8.86 -12.69
C ALA A 23 -6.92 -10.03 -11.82
N GLY A 24 -6.78 -9.84 -10.50
CA GLY A 24 -6.41 -10.90 -9.57
C GLY A 24 -7.41 -12.06 -9.53
N VAL A 25 -8.71 -11.75 -9.53
CA VAL A 25 -9.78 -12.76 -9.60
C VAL A 25 -9.75 -13.52 -10.92
N ALA A 26 -9.59 -12.82 -12.05
CA ALA A 26 -9.51 -13.46 -13.36
C ALA A 26 -8.32 -14.43 -13.48
N VAL A 27 -7.16 -14.04 -12.97
CA VAL A 27 -5.97 -14.91 -12.94
C VAL A 27 -6.19 -16.14 -12.06
N CYS A 28 -6.77 -15.99 -10.87
CA CYS A 28 -7.10 -17.13 -10.01
C CYS A 28 -8.10 -18.10 -10.66
N LEU A 29 -9.16 -17.58 -11.30
CA LEU A 29 -10.16 -18.42 -11.96
C LEU A 29 -9.58 -19.15 -13.18
N ALA A 30 -8.70 -18.49 -13.95
CA ALA A 30 -7.99 -19.13 -15.06
C ALA A 30 -7.07 -20.25 -14.57
N ALA A 31 -6.31 -20.02 -13.49
CA ALA A 31 -5.47 -21.04 -12.85
C ALA A 31 -6.30 -22.23 -12.35
N ALA A 32 -7.44 -21.97 -11.70
CA ALA A 32 -8.37 -23.01 -11.25
C ALA A 32 -8.93 -23.85 -12.42
N GLY A 33 -9.23 -23.23 -13.56
CA GLY A 33 -9.70 -23.94 -14.75
C GLY A 33 -8.65 -24.86 -15.37
N VAL A 34 -7.39 -24.43 -15.42
CA VAL A 34 -6.27 -25.27 -15.88
C VAL A 34 -6.06 -26.45 -14.93
N GLU A 35 -6.06 -26.22 -13.62
CA GLU A 35 -5.90 -27.27 -12.63
C GLU A 35 -7.08 -28.24 -12.60
N LEU A 36 -8.31 -27.78 -12.83
CA LEU A 36 -9.47 -28.66 -12.96
C LEU A 36 -9.33 -29.62 -14.15
N GLY A 37 -8.84 -29.12 -15.30
CA GLY A 37 -8.52 -29.96 -16.46
C GLY A 37 -7.44 -31.01 -16.14
N ARG A 38 -6.44 -30.65 -15.34
CA ARG A 38 -5.38 -31.57 -14.89
C ARG A 38 -5.84 -32.56 -13.83
N ALA A 39 -6.75 -32.16 -12.95
CA ALA A 39 -7.35 -33.02 -11.93
C ALA A 39 -8.22 -34.12 -12.58
N LEU A 40 -9.00 -33.76 -13.61
CA LEU A 40 -9.75 -34.71 -14.44
C LEU A 40 -8.83 -35.66 -15.23
N GLY A 41 -7.58 -35.26 -15.47
CA GLY A 41 -6.52 -36.09 -16.06
C GLY A 41 -5.86 -37.09 -15.09
N GLY A 42 -6.32 -37.19 -13.84
CA GLY A 42 -5.87 -38.19 -12.87
C GLY A 42 -4.76 -37.72 -11.91
N ASN A 43 -4.44 -36.43 -11.86
CA ASN A 43 -3.49 -35.90 -10.87
C ASN A 43 -4.20 -35.49 -9.57
N PRO A 44 -4.05 -36.22 -8.45
CA PRO A 44 -4.73 -35.92 -7.20
C PRO A 44 -4.26 -34.60 -6.55
N LEU A 45 -3.05 -34.13 -6.86
CA LEU A 45 -2.51 -32.87 -6.33
C LEU A 45 -3.24 -31.63 -6.89
N SER A 46 -3.72 -31.70 -8.14
CA SER A 46 -4.45 -30.61 -8.80
C SER A 46 -5.83 -30.34 -8.17
N TRP A 47 -6.40 -31.29 -7.42
CA TRP A 47 -7.65 -31.08 -6.69
C TRP A 47 -7.54 -30.01 -5.61
N VAL A 48 -6.43 -29.99 -4.87
CA VAL A 48 -6.20 -28.97 -3.82
C VAL A 48 -6.15 -27.59 -4.45
N TYR A 49 -5.38 -27.44 -5.53
CA TYR A 49 -5.24 -26.18 -6.23
C TYR A 49 -6.56 -25.67 -6.82
N THR A 50 -7.42 -26.57 -7.31
CA THR A 50 -8.74 -26.19 -7.83
C THR A 50 -9.62 -25.51 -6.77
N PHE A 51 -9.44 -25.83 -5.48
CA PHE A 51 -10.13 -25.18 -4.37
C PHE A 51 -9.34 -24.02 -3.75
N GLU A 52 -8.02 -24.14 -3.70
CA GLU A 52 -7.12 -23.13 -3.13
C GLU A 52 -7.18 -21.82 -3.93
N TRP A 53 -7.14 -21.88 -5.27
CA TRP A 53 -7.17 -20.69 -6.12
C TRP A 53 -8.46 -19.86 -5.95
N PRO A 54 -9.67 -20.44 -5.94
CA PRO A 54 -10.90 -19.72 -5.59
C PRO A 54 -10.90 -19.13 -4.18
N LEU A 55 -10.32 -19.82 -3.19
CA LEU A 55 -10.25 -19.34 -1.82
C LEU A 55 -9.36 -18.08 -1.72
N ILE A 56 -8.21 -18.10 -2.41
CA ILE A 56 -7.33 -16.93 -2.54
C ILE A 56 -8.06 -15.78 -3.25
N ALA A 57 -8.79 -16.06 -4.34
CA ALA A 57 -9.58 -15.04 -5.03
C ALA A 57 -10.61 -14.37 -4.10
N GLY A 58 -11.34 -15.18 -3.32
CA GLY A 58 -12.27 -14.69 -2.30
C GLY A 58 -11.57 -13.84 -1.23
N TYR A 59 -10.38 -14.25 -0.80
CA TYR A 59 -9.59 -13.50 0.18
C TYR A 59 -9.13 -12.12 -0.34
N VAL A 60 -8.72 -12.02 -1.61
CA VAL A 60 -8.38 -10.74 -2.25
C VAL A 60 -9.60 -9.83 -2.32
N VAL A 61 -10.77 -10.35 -2.68
CA VAL A 61 -12.04 -9.59 -2.68
C VAL A 61 -12.42 -9.14 -1.27
N TYR A 62 -12.19 -9.97 -0.26
CA TYR A 62 -12.43 -9.63 1.13
C TYR A 62 -11.53 -8.47 1.60
N ILE A 63 -10.22 -8.56 1.36
CA ILE A 63 -9.28 -7.47 1.70
C ILE A 63 -9.69 -6.19 0.98
N TRP A 64 -10.05 -6.28 -0.30
CA TRP A 64 -10.55 -5.15 -1.07
C TRP A 64 -11.77 -4.49 -0.40
N HIS A 65 -12.76 -5.28 -0.01
CA HIS A 65 -13.96 -4.80 0.69
C HIS A 65 -13.60 -4.13 2.01
N LYS A 66 -12.69 -4.74 2.78
CA LYS A 66 -12.21 -4.20 4.05
C LYS A 66 -11.50 -2.86 3.86
N LEU A 67 -10.55 -2.77 2.92
CA LEU A 67 -9.85 -1.53 2.59
C LEU A 67 -10.82 -0.42 2.15
N ARG A 68 -11.85 -0.76 1.38
CA ARG A 68 -12.88 0.20 0.95
C ARG A 68 -13.76 0.64 2.13
N SER A 69 -14.06 -0.25 3.08
CA SER A 69 -14.83 0.08 4.28
C SER A 69 -14.06 0.98 5.23
N GLU A 70 -12.78 0.71 5.46
CA GLU A 70 -11.88 1.52 6.30
C GLU A 70 -11.62 2.88 5.65
N ALA A 71 -11.39 2.94 4.34
CA ALA A 71 -11.24 4.20 3.60
C ALA A 71 -12.51 5.07 3.68
N ARG A 72 -13.70 4.45 3.72
CA ARG A 72 -14.97 5.17 3.92
C ARG A 72 -15.11 5.67 5.35
N GLN A 73 -14.78 4.85 6.34
CA GLN A 73 -14.84 5.23 7.76
C GLN A 73 -13.87 6.37 8.07
N GLY A 74 -12.64 6.33 7.53
CA GLY A 74 -11.68 7.42 7.64
C GLY A 74 -12.18 8.71 6.97
N ALA A 75 -12.78 8.61 5.77
CA ALA A 75 -13.37 9.76 5.10
C ALA A 75 -14.59 10.36 5.84
N GLN A 76 -15.39 9.52 6.50
CA GLN A 76 -16.54 9.95 7.29
C GLN A 76 -16.11 10.61 8.61
N ALA A 77 -15.05 10.11 9.24
CA ALA A 77 -14.42 10.75 10.40
C ALA A 77 -13.85 12.14 10.04
N THR A 78 -13.25 12.29 8.85
CA THR A 78 -12.76 13.59 8.36
C THR A 78 -13.90 14.55 7.96
N ALA A 79 -15.02 14.05 7.44
CA ALA A 79 -16.17 14.87 7.06
C ALA A 79 -17.02 15.34 8.25
N ALA A 80 -16.94 14.64 9.39
CA ALA A 80 -17.60 15.03 10.64
C ALA A 80 -16.77 16.02 11.48
N ALA A 81 -15.55 16.36 11.05
CA ALA A 81 -14.76 17.40 11.69
C ALA A 81 -15.40 18.78 11.40
N PRO A 82 -15.76 19.58 12.42
CA PRO A 82 -16.28 20.92 12.19
C PRO A 82 -15.16 21.76 11.59
N THR A 83 -15.40 22.32 10.40
CA THR A 83 -14.47 23.23 9.70
C THR A 83 -13.94 24.31 10.64
N PRO A 84 -12.63 24.33 10.93
CA PRO A 84 -11.96 25.54 11.37
C PRO A 84 -11.19 26.08 10.17
N ASP A 85 -11.14 27.40 10.02
CA ASP A 85 -10.30 28.06 9.03
C ASP A 85 -8.92 27.39 8.87
N GLY A 86 -8.63 26.89 7.67
CA GLY A 86 -7.29 26.86 7.09
C GLY A 86 -6.18 26.01 7.75
N SER A 87 -6.44 25.10 8.69
CA SER A 87 -5.39 24.20 9.19
C SER A 87 -5.94 22.80 9.40
N ALA A 88 -5.41 21.84 8.64
CA ALA A 88 -5.81 20.44 8.70
C ALA A 88 -5.44 19.85 10.07
N THR A 89 -6.35 19.94 11.04
CA THR A 89 -6.30 19.16 12.27
C THR A 89 -6.64 17.72 11.92
N VAL A 90 -5.62 16.89 11.73
CA VAL A 90 -5.73 15.43 11.88
C VAL A 90 -6.38 15.21 13.25
N PRO A 91 -7.45 14.40 13.39
CA PRO A 91 -7.98 14.08 14.70
C PRO A 91 -6.80 13.55 15.51
N ALA A 92 -6.50 14.23 16.61
CA ALA A 92 -5.53 13.75 17.57
C ALA A 92 -6.04 12.38 18.02
N ILE A 93 -5.57 11.31 17.37
CA ILE A 93 -5.27 10.07 18.07
C ILE A 93 -4.51 10.59 19.28
N GLU A 94 -5.13 10.47 20.46
CA GLU A 94 -4.65 10.99 21.73
C GLU A 94 -3.12 10.96 21.70
N ALA A 95 -2.51 12.15 21.61
CA ALA A 95 -1.15 12.29 21.12
C ALA A 95 -0.24 11.41 21.97
N ASP A 96 0.06 10.22 21.46
CA ASP A 96 0.68 9.18 22.27
C ASP A 96 2.07 9.71 22.68
N PRO A 97 2.32 9.93 23.98
CA PRO A 97 3.60 10.44 24.43
C PRO A 97 4.76 9.54 23.99
N GLN A 98 4.49 8.23 23.81
CA GLN A 98 5.47 7.29 23.28
C GLN A 98 5.78 7.55 21.81
N LEU A 99 4.78 7.89 20.99
CA LEU A 99 4.97 8.23 19.57
C LEU A 99 5.78 9.52 19.40
N ALA A 100 5.51 10.54 20.22
CA ALA A 100 6.27 11.79 20.18
C ALA A 100 7.75 11.57 20.54
N ALA A 101 8.02 10.78 21.58
CA ALA A 101 9.39 10.41 21.97
C ALA A 101 10.12 9.61 20.86
N TRP A 102 9.40 8.72 20.17
CA TRP A 102 9.93 7.95 19.05
C TRP A 102 10.27 8.84 17.83
N GLN A 103 9.39 9.78 17.48
CA GLN A 103 9.62 10.73 16.39
C GLN A 103 10.84 11.62 16.65
N ASP A 104 11.01 12.10 17.89
CA ASP A 104 12.18 12.88 18.33
C ASP A 104 13.47 12.02 18.36
N TYR A 105 13.35 10.73 18.67
CA TYR A 105 14.49 9.81 18.60
C TYR A 105 14.96 9.54 17.16
N ILE A 106 14.04 9.24 16.24
CA ILE A 106 14.40 9.02 14.82
C ILE A 106 14.95 10.30 14.20
N SER A 107 14.39 11.47 14.50
CA SER A 107 14.89 12.74 13.95
C SER A 107 16.34 12.99 14.35
N ARG A 108 16.70 12.69 15.61
CA ARG A 108 18.09 12.72 16.09
C ARG A 108 18.98 11.71 15.35
N LEU A 109 18.50 10.49 15.11
CA LEU A 109 19.25 9.50 14.35
C LEU A 109 19.47 9.92 12.89
N HIS A 110 18.44 10.43 12.20
CA HIS A 110 18.57 10.94 10.83
C HIS A 110 19.53 12.12 10.72
N ALA A 111 19.60 12.96 11.76
CA ALA A 111 20.55 14.07 11.83
C ALA A 111 22.00 13.58 12.10
N ALA A 112 22.15 12.48 12.84
CA ALA A 112 23.46 11.90 13.17
C ALA A 112 24.03 11.02 12.06
N ASP A 113 23.19 10.30 11.31
CA ASP A 113 23.60 9.40 10.23
C ASP A 113 22.63 9.52 9.04
N PRO A 114 22.88 10.46 8.10
CA PRO A 114 22.06 10.63 6.92
C PRO A 114 22.15 9.37 6.04
N PRO A 115 21.04 8.66 5.77
CA PRO A 115 21.08 7.47 4.94
C PRO A 115 21.50 7.85 3.50
N GLY A 116 22.71 7.44 3.12
CA GLY A 116 23.24 7.61 1.75
C GLY A 116 24.24 8.74 1.56
N GLY A 117 25.12 9.02 2.53
CA GLY A 117 26.35 9.75 2.22
C GLY A 117 27.15 9.06 1.10
N PRO A 118 27.73 9.79 0.13
CA PRO A 118 28.54 9.17 -0.91
C PRO A 118 29.65 8.33 -0.25
N PRO A 119 29.94 7.11 -0.76
CA PRO A 119 31.00 6.28 -0.21
C PRO A 119 32.28 7.12 -0.12
N PRO A 120 33.06 7.04 0.98
CA PRO A 120 34.28 7.81 1.10
C PRO A 120 35.13 7.56 -0.15
N ALA A 121 35.44 8.64 -0.87
CA ALA A 121 36.27 8.56 -2.06
C ALA A 121 37.54 7.81 -1.67
N ARG A 122 37.73 6.63 -2.28
CA ARG A 122 38.87 5.77 -2.02
C ARG A 122 40.12 6.61 -2.25
N GLN A 123 40.81 7.00 -1.17
CA GLN A 123 42.03 7.78 -1.29
C GLN A 123 42.99 6.99 -2.18
N PRO A 124 43.58 7.60 -3.24
CA PRO A 124 44.58 6.91 -4.03
C PRO A 124 45.70 6.50 -3.08
N ARG A 125 45.97 5.19 -2.98
CA ARG A 125 47.13 4.69 -2.25
C ARG A 125 48.32 5.47 -2.79
N SER A 126 48.97 6.24 -1.94
CA SER A 126 50.29 6.80 -2.21
C SER A 126 51.19 5.60 -2.49
N SER A 127 51.37 5.30 -3.78
CA SER A 127 52.38 4.39 -4.27
C SER A 127 53.71 4.97 -3.84
N GLY A 128 54.30 4.33 -2.84
CA GLY A 128 55.67 4.63 -2.43
C GLY A 128 56.59 4.60 -3.64
N GLN A 129 57.38 5.66 -3.76
CA GLN A 129 58.58 5.72 -4.56
C GLN A 129 59.48 6.78 -3.90
N PRO A 130 60.81 6.65 -3.87
CA PRO A 130 61.69 5.58 -4.38
C PRO A 130 62.22 4.58 -3.33
#